data_AF-D8EY59-F1
#
_entry.id   AF-D8EY59-F1
#
_cell.length_a   1.000
_cell.length_b   1.000
_cell.length_c   1.000
_cell.angle_alpha   90.00
_cell.angle_beta   90.00
_cell.angle_gamma   90.00
#
_symmetry.space_group_name_H-M   'P 1'
#
loop_
_entity.id
_entity.type
_entity.pdbx_description
1 polymer ?
#
loop_
_entity_poly.entity_id
_entity_poly.type
_entity_poly.pdbx_seq_one_letter_code
_entity_poly.pdbx_strand_id
1 'polypeptide(L)'
;MPTAHVEIPVDQVADLEKYKDKLGELLLLGLAQMKIQESLYLYKRGLVSFGRSAELAGLTQEEMVRQARAHGVEPRWSEQMLEDELS
;
A
#
# COMPACT_ATOMS: atom_id res chain seq x y z
N MET A 1 -0.99 -19.55 -18.05
CA MET A 1 -1.04 -18.32 -17.23
C MET A 1 -2.06 -17.38 -17.84
N PRO A 2 -2.84 -16.62 -17.04
CA PRO A 2 -3.73 -15.60 -17.59
C PRO A 2 -2.91 -14.46 -18.22
N THR A 3 -3.43 -13.86 -19.29
CA THR A 3 -2.83 -12.70 -19.96
C THR A 3 -3.68 -11.47 -19.66
N ALA A 4 -3.05 -10.37 -19.26
CA ALA A 4 -3.69 -9.07 -19.05
C ALA A 4 -3.25 -8.09 -20.15
N HIS A 5 -4.14 -7.17 -20.54
CA HIS A 5 -3.83 -6.09 -21.48
C HIS A 5 -4.13 -4.78 -20.76
N VAL A 6 -3.23 -3.81 -20.87
CA VAL A 6 -3.32 -2.52 -20.18
C VAL A 6 -3.06 -1.42 -21.19
N GLU A 7 -3.92 -0.41 -21.19
CA GLU A 7 -3.73 0.80 -21.99
C GLU A 7 -3.00 1.85 -21.16
N ILE A 8 -2.00 2.48 -21.76
CA ILE A 8 -1.13 3.47 -21.12
C ILE A 8 -0.89 4.64 -22.08
N PRO A 9 -0.73 5.87 -21.56
CA PRO A 9 -0.36 7.02 -22.37
C PRO A 9 0.96 6.81 -23.12
N VAL A 10 1.02 7.21 -24.39
CA VAL A 10 2.16 6.91 -25.28
C VAL A 10 3.47 7.54 -24.79
N ASP A 11 3.38 8.68 -24.12
CA ASP A 11 4.49 9.42 -23.53
C ASP A 11 5.16 8.67 -22.36
N GLN A 12 4.44 7.76 -21.70
CA GLN A 12 4.99 6.92 -20.62
C GLN A 12 5.58 5.60 -21.11
N VAL A 13 5.37 5.23 -22.38
CA VAL A 13 5.88 3.97 -22.95
C VAL A 13 7.40 3.91 -22.89
N ALA A 14 8.08 5.03 -23.17
CA ALA A 14 9.55 5.11 -23.14
C ALA A 14 10.14 4.81 -21.75
N ASP A 15 9.43 5.18 -20.68
CA ASP A 15 9.87 4.89 -19.32
C ASP A 15 9.61 3.43 -18.93
N LEU A 16 8.53 2.83 -19.44
CA LEU A 16 8.21 1.42 -19.22
C LEU A 16 9.11 0.47 -20.02
N GLU A 17 9.67 0.93 -21.13
CA GLU A 17 10.57 0.15 -21.98
C GLU A 17 11.80 -0.33 -21.20
N LYS A 18 12.28 0.48 -20.24
CA LYS A 18 13.36 0.14 -19.30
C LYS A 18 13.03 -1.05 -18.40
N TYR A 19 11.74 -1.33 -18.20
CA TYR A 19 11.21 -2.38 -17.32
C TYR A 19 10.48 -3.48 -18.08
N LYS A 20 10.64 -3.58 -19.41
CA LYS A 20 9.91 -4.51 -20.28
C LYS A 20 9.93 -5.96 -19.77
N ASP A 21 11.07 -6.43 -19.30
CA ASP A 21 11.24 -7.80 -18.79
C ASP A 21 10.69 -8.00 -17.37
N LYS A 22 10.27 -6.91 -16.71
CA LYS A 22 9.77 -6.86 -15.33
C LYS A 22 8.39 -6.22 -15.21
N LEU A 23 7.64 -6.10 -16.31
CA LEU A 23 6.31 -5.46 -16.29
C LEU A 23 5.35 -6.13 -15.31
N GLY A 24 5.42 -7.45 -15.15
CA GLY A 24 4.64 -8.17 -14.15
C GLY A 24 4.97 -7.74 -12.72
N GLU A 25 6.26 -7.62 -12.38
CA GLU A 25 6.71 -7.14 -11.07
C GLU A 25 6.28 -5.70 -10.83
N LEU A 26 6.41 -4.85 -11.85
CA LEU A 26 6.00 -3.44 -11.78
C LEU A 26 4.49 -3.31 -11.50
N LEU A 27 3.66 -4.10 -12.17
CA LEU A 27 2.21 -4.14 -11.93
C LEU A 27 1.88 -4.63 -10.52
N LEU A 28 2.58 -5.65 -10.02
CA LEU A 28 2.36 -6.16 -8.66
C LEU A 28 2.77 -5.14 -7.59
N LEU A 29 3.86 -4.40 -7.82
CA LEU A 29 4.28 -3.29 -6.96
C LEU A 29 3.23 -2.17 -6.95
N GLY A 30 2.71 -1.78 -8.12
CA GLY A 30 1.63 -0.80 -8.24
C GLY A 30 0.36 -1.25 -7.51
N LEU A 31 -0.02 -2.52 -7.64
CA LEU A 31 -1.17 -3.09 -6.95
C LEU A 31 -0.99 -3.07 -5.42
N ALA A 32 0.20 -3.41 -4.92
CA ALA A 32 0.50 -3.35 -3.50
C ALA A 32 0.36 -1.92 -2.96
N GLN A 33 0.90 -0.93 -3.70
CA GLN A 33 0.80 0.48 -3.33
C GLN A 33 -0.66 0.98 -3.34
N MET A 34 -1.46 0.57 -4.32
CA MET A 34 -2.89 0.91 -4.37
C MET A 34 -3.64 0.39 -3.13
N LYS A 35 -3.41 -0.86 -2.72
CA LYS A 35 -4.06 -1.44 -1.55
C LYS A 35 -3.76 -0.67 -0.25
N ILE A 36 -2.51 -0.21 -0.09
CA ILE A 36 -2.09 0.62 1.04
C ILE A 36 -2.86 1.94 1.05
N GLN A 37 -2.94 2.63 -0.11
CA GLN A 37 -3.63 3.91 -0.21
C GLN A 37 -5.13 3.78 0.05
N GLU A 38 -5.77 2.76 -0.51
CA GLU A 38 -7.19 2.48 -0.31
C GLU A 38 -7.50 2.14 1.16
N SER A 39 -6.68 1.30 1.80
CA SER A 39 -6.90 0.92 3.19
C SER A 39 -6.70 2.10 4.15
N LEU A 40 -5.69 2.94 3.92
CA LEU A 40 -5.49 4.19 4.66
C LEU A 40 -6.65 5.17 4.47
N TYR A 41 -7.20 5.26 3.25
CA TYR A 41 -8.38 6.08 2.99
C TYR A 41 -9.60 5.62 3.79
N LEU A 42 -9.86 4.31 3.82
CA LEU A 42 -10.94 3.73 4.62
C LEU A 42 -10.74 4.00 6.12
N TYR A 43 -9.51 3.86 6.62
CA TYR A 43 -9.17 4.16 8.01
C TYR A 43 -9.40 5.64 8.34
N LYS A 44 -8.90 6.56 7.50
CA LYS A 44 -9.07 8.02 7.68
C LYS A 44 -10.55 8.42 7.75
N ARG A 45 -11.43 7.69 7.07
CA ARG A 45 -12.89 7.91 7.11
C ARG A 45 -13.58 7.25 8.30
N GLY A 46 -12.86 6.54 9.16
CA GLY A 46 -13.41 5.80 10.30
C GLY A 46 -14.23 4.58 9.91
N LEU A 47 -14.06 4.07 8.68
CA LEU A 47 -14.83 2.92 8.17
C LEU A 47 -14.23 1.58 8.59
N VAL A 48 -12.95 1.56 8.91
CA VAL A 48 -12.22 0.38 9.38
C VAL A 48 -11.31 0.75 10.55
N SER A 49 -11.00 -0.22 11.40
CA SER A 49 -9.95 -0.07 12.43
C SER A 49 -8.57 -0.02 11.79
N PHE A 50 -7.57 0.45 12.55
CA PHE A 50 -6.18 0.49 12.07
C PHE A 50 -5.64 -0.93 11.75
N GLY A 51 -5.86 -1.89 12.64
CA GLY A 51 -5.50 -3.30 12.38
C GLY A 51 -6.17 -3.86 11.12
N ARG A 52 -7.47 -3.58 10.91
CA ARG A 52 -8.17 -4.01 9.69
C ARG A 52 -7.61 -3.35 8.43
N SER A 53 -7.12 -2.12 8.52
CA SER A 53 -6.46 -1.46 7.39
C SER A 53 -5.13 -2.12 7.01
N ALA A 54 -4.37 -2.64 8.00
CA ALA A 54 -3.15 -3.39 7.76
C ALA A 54 -3.45 -4.73 7.05
N GLU A 55 -4.47 -5.46 7.53
CA GLU A 55 -4.92 -6.71 6.88
C GLU A 55 -5.32 -6.50 5.42
N LEU A 56 -6.09 -5.44 5.12
CA LEU A 56 -6.51 -5.12 3.75
C LEU A 56 -5.33 -4.76 2.84
N ALA A 57 -4.32 -4.10 3.40
CA ALA A 57 -3.07 -3.79 2.68
C ALA A 57 -2.16 -5.02 2.51
N GLY A 58 -2.41 -6.11 3.25
CA GLY A 58 -1.51 -7.25 3.31
C GLY A 58 -0.20 -6.95 4.05
N LEU A 59 -0.27 -6.08 5.05
CA LEU A 59 0.87 -5.62 5.86
C LEU A 59 0.73 -6.04 7.31
N THR A 60 1.85 -6.10 8.04
CA THR A 60 1.82 -6.10 9.51
C THR A 60 1.34 -4.74 10.04
N GLN A 61 0.93 -4.68 11.31
CA GLN A 61 0.54 -3.40 11.92
C GLN A 61 1.72 -2.42 11.96
N GLU A 62 2.93 -2.89 12.24
CA GLU A 62 4.15 -2.06 12.28
C GLU A 62 4.47 -1.47 10.89
N GLU A 63 4.38 -2.29 9.84
CA GLU A 63 4.53 -1.83 8.45
C GLU A 63 3.47 -0.79 8.10
N MET A 64 2.22 -1.03 8.54
CA MET A 64 1.13 -0.09 8.33
C MET A 64 1.34 1.23 9.07
N VAL A 65 1.95 1.23 10.26
CA VAL A 65 2.35 2.47 10.96
C VAL A 65 3.34 3.27 10.11
N ARG A 66 4.35 2.60 9.53
CA ARG A 66 5.32 3.26 8.64
C ARG A 66 4.62 3.86 7.42
N GLN A 67 3.73 3.11 6.78
CA GLN A 67 2.97 3.60 5.63
C GLN A 67 2.04 4.76 6.01
N ALA A 68 1.33 4.66 7.14
CA ALA A 68 0.46 5.72 7.63
C ALA A 68 1.24 7.03 7.82
N ARG A 69 2.38 6.98 8.51
CA ARG A 69 3.27 8.14 8.70
C ARG A 69 3.75 8.73 7.38
N ALA A 70 4.20 7.89 6.44
CA ALA A 70 4.64 8.32 5.11
C ALA A 70 3.52 9.01 4.29
N HIS A 71 2.26 8.65 4.54
CA HIS A 71 1.07 9.21 3.90
C HIS A 71 0.37 10.31 4.71
N GLY A 72 1.04 10.86 5.75
CA GLY A 72 0.47 11.92 6.59
C GLY A 72 -0.81 11.49 7.30
N VAL A 73 -0.87 10.23 7.71
CA VAL A 73 -1.93 9.64 8.53
C VAL A 73 -1.32 9.37 9.89
N GLU A 74 -1.82 10.02 10.93
CA GLU A 74 -1.40 9.74 12.30
C GLU A 74 -2.30 8.61 12.85
N PRO A 75 -1.75 7.40 13.08
CA PRO A 75 -2.52 6.34 13.70
C PRO A 75 -2.93 6.81 15.10
N ARG A 76 -4.20 6.62 15.46
CA ARG A 76 -4.61 6.77 16.85
C ARG A 76 -3.83 5.73 17.66
N TRP A 77 -2.90 6.18 18.51
CA TRP A 77 -2.11 5.35 19.43
C TRP A 77 -3.01 4.31 20.09
N SER A 78 -2.92 3.05 19.67
CA SER A 78 -3.53 1.94 20.40
C SER A 78 -2.55 1.47 21.47
N GLU A 79 -3.06 0.97 22.59
CA GLU A 79 -2.27 0.44 23.72
C GLU A 79 -1.22 -0.60 23.26
N GLN A 80 -1.48 -1.32 22.18
CA GLN A 80 -0.53 -2.25 21.55
C GLN A 80 0.78 -1.56 21.06
N MET A 81 0.70 -0.31 20.57
CA MET A 81 1.88 0.45 20.13
C MET A 81 2.78 0.86 21.30
N LEU A 82 2.25 0.89 22.52
CA LEU A 82 3.01 1.19 23.74
C LEU A 82 3.84 -0.02 24.19
N GLU A 83 3.30 -1.24 24.04
CA GLU A 83 4.00 -2.47 24.42
C GLU A 83 5.20 -2.75 23.49
N ASP A 84 5.05 -2.49 22.19
CA ASP A 84 6.09 -2.71 21.19
C ASP A 84 7.23 -1.66 21.24
N GLU A 85 6.99 -0.43 21.74
CA GLU A 85 8.05 0.60 21.92
C GLU A 85 8.80 0.46 23.26
N LEU A 86 8.24 -0.26 24.25
CA LEU A 86 8.80 -0.42 25.59
C LEU A 86 9.52 -1.76 25.83
N SER A 87 9.58 -2.63 24.81
CA SER A 87 10.25 -3.95 24.86
C SER A 87 11.57 -3.97 24.10
#